data_AF-A0A357JC16-F1
#
_entry.id   AF-A0A357JC16-F1
#
_cell.length_a   1.000
_cell.length_b   1.000
_cell.length_c   1.000
_cell.angle_alpha   90.00
_cell.angle_beta   90.00
_cell.angle_gamma   90.00
#
_symmetry.space_group_name_H-M   'P 1'
#
loop_
_entity.id
_entity.type
_entity.pdbx_description
1 polymer ?
#
loop_
_entity_poly.entity_id
_entity_poly.type
_entity_poly.pdbx_seq_one_letter_code
_entity_poly.pdbx_strand_id
1 'polypeptide(L)'
;MSNYIQLSNNLDQLKLTKIKEYLPAYLDDAISKDLSFVDILLELTNKEIDFREKRAAEINLAISNFPFIKRISDFDFSYQPSISKNQILDLASLRFIESFENIMLIGSSGVGKTHLATAIGIEASANHVSTYFIHFQSLIAKIKKAVAENKVDHFVKSYAKYKLLIIDELGYLPVDKVYASVFFQLVAARYEKKSTIITTNQPLSKWGEVLGDPVLANAIIDRLIHHSTIVKITGKSYRIKDKLIDIEQQVKNFEPNP
;
A
#
# COMPACT_ATOMS: atom_id res chain seq x y z
N MET A 1 -48.23 -16.61 1.71
CA MET A 1 -47.20 -15.55 1.62
C MET A 1 -47.01 -15.24 0.14
N SER A 2 -46.96 -13.97 -0.29
CA SER A 2 -46.76 -13.65 -1.72
C SER A 2 -45.38 -14.11 -2.20
N ASN A 3 -45.27 -14.58 -3.45
CA ASN A 3 -44.00 -14.96 -4.08
C ASN A 3 -42.95 -13.84 -3.96
N TYR A 4 -43.38 -12.59 -4.06
CA TYR A 4 -42.50 -11.42 -3.91
C TYR A 4 -41.92 -11.31 -2.48
N ILE A 5 -42.75 -11.54 -1.46
CA ILE A 5 -42.32 -11.50 -0.05
C ILE A 5 -41.35 -12.66 0.23
N GLN A 6 -41.65 -13.86 -0.29
CA GLN A 6 -40.75 -15.00 -0.15
C GLN A 6 -39.41 -14.76 -0.84
N LEU A 7 -39.41 -14.19 -2.05
CA LEU A 7 -38.18 -13.79 -2.74
C LEU A 7 -37.39 -12.77 -1.94
N SER A 8 -38.03 -11.71 -1.45
CA SER A 8 -37.39 -10.69 -0.60
C SER A 8 -36.74 -11.32 0.64
N ASN A 9 -37.41 -12.24 1.32
CA ASN A 9 -36.86 -12.95 2.48
C ASN A 9 -35.66 -13.83 2.10
N ASN A 10 -35.71 -14.50 0.95
CA ASN A 10 -34.59 -15.29 0.44
C ASN A 10 -33.37 -14.39 0.16
N LEU A 11 -33.58 -13.22 -0.46
CA LEU A 11 -32.51 -12.26 -0.73
C LEU A 11 -31.85 -11.75 0.56
N ASP A 12 -32.62 -11.52 1.62
CA ASP A 12 -32.06 -11.19 2.94
C ASP A 12 -31.20 -12.32 3.52
N GLN A 13 -31.71 -13.56 3.50
CA GLN A 13 -30.99 -14.73 4.00
C GLN A 13 -29.67 -14.97 3.25
N LEU A 14 -29.67 -14.75 1.94
CA LEU A 14 -28.49 -14.86 1.08
C LEU A 14 -27.58 -13.62 1.14
N LYS A 15 -27.97 -12.59 1.90
CA LYS A 15 -27.28 -11.29 1.99
C LYS A 15 -27.11 -10.61 0.63
N LEU A 16 -28.10 -10.75 -0.26
CA LEU A 16 -28.15 -10.12 -1.59
C LEU A 16 -28.83 -8.74 -1.50
N THR A 17 -28.21 -7.87 -0.70
CA THR A 17 -28.80 -6.60 -0.26
C THR A 17 -29.10 -5.63 -1.40
N LYS A 18 -28.24 -5.55 -2.42
CA LYS A 18 -28.44 -4.68 -3.58
C LYS A 18 -29.44 -5.26 -4.55
N ILE A 19 -29.47 -6.58 -4.75
CA ILE A 19 -30.54 -7.21 -5.54
C ILE A 19 -31.89 -6.83 -4.95
N LYS A 20 -32.08 -6.97 -3.64
CA LYS A 20 -33.34 -6.62 -2.97
C LYS A 20 -33.68 -5.12 -3.09
N GLU A 21 -32.70 -4.25 -2.95
CA GLU A 21 -32.86 -2.79 -3.07
C GLU A 21 -33.31 -2.37 -4.48
N TYR A 22 -32.69 -2.94 -5.52
CA TYR A 22 -32.97 -2.57 -6.92
C TYR A 22 -34.13 -3.35 -7.55
N LEU A 23 -34.48 -4.53 -7.03
CA LEU A 23 -35.52 -5.39 -7.59
C LEU A 23 -36.85 -4.67 -7.93
N PRO A 24 -37.42 -3.79 -7.08
CA PRO A 24 -38.68 -3.10 -7.41
C PRO A 24 -38.57 -2.27 -8.69
N ALA A 25 -37.48 -1.50 -8.83
CA ALA A 25 -37.27 -0.65 -10.00
C ALA A 25 -37.14 -1.46 -11.29
N TYR A 26 -36.53 -2.65 -11.24
CA TYR A 26 -36.45 -3.55 -12.40
C TYR A 26 -37.78 -4.24 -12.72
N LEU A 27 -38.62 -4.51 -11.73
CA LEU A 27 -39.97 -5.04 -11.96
C LEU A 27 -40.87 -4.01 -12.63
N ASP A 28 -40.73 -2.74 -12.26
CA ASP A 28 -41.46 -1.62 -12.88
C ASP A 28 -40.90 -1.30 -14.28
N ASP A 29 -39.57 -1.32 -14.45
CA ASP A 29 -38.89 -1.00 -15.72
C ASP A 29 -38.94 -2.14 -16.75
N ALA A 30 -39.13 -3.40 -16.34
CA ALA A 30 -39.20 -4.56 -17.23
C ALA A 30 -40.28 -4.41 -18.31
N ILE A 31 -41.33 -3.65 -18.02
CA ILE A 31 -42.44 -3.36 -18.95
C ILE A 31 -42.03 -2.30 -19.99
N SER A 32 -41.05 -1.44 -19.66
CA SER A 32 -40.68 -0.27 -20.46
C SER A 32 -39.44 -0.46 -21.34
N LYS A 33 -38.54 -1.39 -21.00
CA LYS A 33 -37.20 -1.50 -21.61
C LYS A 33 -36.96 -2.74 -22.48
N ASP A 34 -37.95 -3.62 -22.67
CA ASP A 34 -37.84 -4.87 -23.44
C ASP A 34 -36.60 -5.73 -23.05
N LEU A 35 -36.23 -5.70 -21.77
CA LEU A 35 -35.10 -6.49 -21.25
C LEU A 35 -35.56 -7.93 -21.02
N SER A 36 -34.74 -8.89 -21.43
CA SER A 36 -35.03 -10.29 -21.12
C SER A 36 -34.87 -10.56 -19.63
N PHE A 37 -35.50 -11.62 -19.14
CA PHE A 37 -35.33 -12.07 -17.75
C PHE A 37 -33.85 -12.32 -17.39
N VAL A 38 -33.06 -12.80 -18.35
CA VAL A 38 -31.63 -13.04 -18.17
C VAL A 38 -30.87 -11.72 -17.99
N ASP A 39 -31.19 -10.70 -18.79
CA ASP A 39 -30.55 -9.38 -18.69
C ASP A 39 -30.84 -8.72 -17.34
N ILE A 40 -32.08 -8.79 -16.87
CA ILE A 40 -32.48 -8.29 -15.55
C ILE A 40 -31.68 -8.99 -14.43
N LEU A 41 -31.59 -10.32 -14.47
CA LEU A 41 -30.82 -11.08 -13.49
C LEU A 41 -29.32 -10.76 -13.55
N LEU A 42 -28.77 -10.57 -14.76
CA LEU A 42 -27.37 -10.21 -14.94
C LEU A 42 -27.09 -8.82 -14.37
N GLU A 43 -27.92 -7.82 -14.67
CA GLU A 43 -27.75 -6.47 -14.14
C GLU A 43 -27.87 -6.43 -12.62
N LEU A 44 -28.88 -7.11 -12.05
CA LEU A 44 -29.04 -7.20 -10.59
C LEU A 44 -27.85 -7.90 -9.92
N THR A 45 -27.35 -9.01 -10.49
CA THR A 45 -26.18 -9.70 -9.93
C THR A 45 -24.91 -8.87 -10.06
N ASN A 46 -24.71 -8.14 -11.16
CA ASN A 46 -23.61 -7.18 -11.32
C ASN A 46 -23.66 -6.08 -10.24
N LYS A 47 -24.83 -5.49 -9.94
CA LYS A 47 -24.95 -4.49 -8.86
C LYS A 47 -24.55 -5.04 -7.49
N GLU A 48 -24.86 -6.30 -7.22
CA GLU A 48 -24.50 -6.96 -5.97
C GLU A 48 -23.00 -7.28 -5.92
N ILE A 49 -22.42 -7.78 -7.01
CA ILE A 49 -20.98 -8.03 -7.13
C ILE A 49 -20.20 -6.73 -6.94
N ASP A 50 -20.54 -5.68 -7.69
CA ASP A 50 -19.91 -4.35 -7.58
C ASP A 50 -19.93 -3.82 -6.14
N PHE A 51 -21.04 -4.00 -5.43
CA PHE A 51 -21.18 -3.56 -4.05
C PHE A 51 -20.29 -4.38 -3.10
N ARG A 52 -20.25 -5.70 -3.27
CA ARG A 52 -19.40 -6.58 -2.46
C ARG A 52 -17.92 -6.29 -2.69
N GLU A 53 -17.52 -6.09 -3.94
CA GLU A 53 -16.15 -5.73 -4.31
C GLU A 53 -15.74 -4.38 -3.70
N LYS A 54 -16.57 -3.35 -3.85
CA LYS A 54 -16.33 -2.03 -3.21
C LYS A 54 -16.17 -2.15 -1.71
N ARG A 55 -17.08 -2.87 -1.04
CA ARG A 55 -17.02 -3.06 0.41
C ARG A 55 -15.77 -3.84 0.84
N ALA A 56 -15.38 -4.86 0.10
CA ALA A 56 -14.16 -5.61 0.37
C ALA A 56 -12.91 -4.75 0.20
N ALA A 57 -12.85 -3.91 -0.84
CA ALA A 57 -11.78 -2.94 -1.06
C ALA A 57 -11.70 -1.90 0.08
N GLU A 58 -12.83 -1.36 0.53
CA GLU A 58 -12.92 -0.42 1.66
C GLU A 58 -12.42 -1.05 2.96
N ILE A 59 -12.84 -2.29 3.27
CA ILE A 59 -12.38 -3.02 4.45
C ILE A 59 -10.87 -3.27 4.36
N ASN A 60 -10.38 -3.74 3.21
CA ASN A 60 -8.96 -3.97 3.00
C ASN A 60 -8.15 -2.70 3.22
N LEU A 61 -8.61 -1.56 2.67
CA LEU A 61 -7.98 -0.27 2.88
C LEU A 61 -7.94 0.11 4.36
N ALA A 62 -9.05 -0.06 5.08
CA ALA A 62 -9.16 0.26 6.49
C ALA A 62 -8.21 -0.58 7.38
N ILE A 63 -8.02 -1.87 7.08
CA ILE A 63 -7.13 -2.75 7.85
C ILE A 63 -5.66 -2.68 7.42
N SER A 64 -5.35 -2.04 6.29
CA SER A 64 -3.99 -1.97 5.74
C SER A 64 -3.07 -0.99 6.47
N ASN A 65 -3.58 -0.21 7.43
CA ASN A 65 -2.80 0.70 8.28
C ASN A 65 -2.01 1.77 7.50
N PHE A 66 -2.57 2.28 6.40
CA PHE A 66 -1.94 3.38 5.65
C PHE A 66 -1.97 4.68 6.45
N PRO A 67 -0.90 5.50 6.41
CA PRO A 67 -0.83 6.74 7.18
C PRO A 67 -1.73 7.83 6.60
N PHE A 68 -2.04 7.76 5.29
CA PHE A 68 -2.90 8.67 4.56
C PHE A 68 -3.35 8.00 3.25
N ILE A 69 -4.36 8.59 2.59
CA ILE A 69 -4.81 8.15 1.26
C ILE A 69 -4.19 9.06 0.21
N LYS A 70 -3.25 8.51 -0.57
CA LYS A 70 -2.63 9.18 -1.72
C LYS A 70 -2.50 8.18 -2.87
N ARG A 71 -3.01 8.53 -4.04
CA ARG A 71 -2.98 7.71 -5.25
C ARG A 71 -1.81 8.12 -6.15
N ILE A 72 -1.56 7.31 -7.17
CA ILE A 72 -0.53 7.62 -8.19
C ILE A 72 -0.94 8.84 -9.01
N SER A 73 -2.24 9.04 -9.23
CA SER A 73 -2.80 10.24 -9.86
C SER A 73 -2.45 11.54 -9.12
N ASP A 74 -2.22 11.45 -7.80
CA ASP A 74 -1.89 12.61 -6.96
C ASP A 74 -0.38 12.91 -6.97
N PHE A 75 0.43 12.09 -7.62
CA PHE A 75 1.88 12.26 -7.69
C PHE A 75 2.27 13.19 -8.84
N ASP A 76 2.89 14.32 -8.50
CA ASP A 76 3.38 15.29 -9.47
C ASP A 76 4.73 14.84 -10.06
N PHE A 77 4.68 14.07 -11.14
CA PHE A 77 5.86 13.62 -11.89
C PHE A 77 6.67 14.77 -12.50
N SER A 78 6.06 15.94 -12.73
CA SER A 78 6.78 17.10 -13.26
C SER A 78 7.73 17.71 -12.23
N TYR A 79 7.34 17.66 -10.95
CA TYR A 79 8.18 18.11 -9.84
C TYR A 79 9.30 17.12 -9.50
N GLN A 80 9.16 15.85 -9.88
CA GLN A 80 10.18 14.83 -9.67
C GLN A 80 10.62 14.15 -10.98
N PRO A 81 11.36 14.88 -11.86
CA PRO A 81 11.70 14.39 -13.19
C PRO A 81 12.69 13.22 -13.18
N SER A 82 13.37 12.96 -12.05
CA SER A 82 14.26 11.80 -11.92
C SER A 82 13.53 10.46 -11.91
N ILE A 83 12.20 10.47 -11.75
CA ILE A 83 11.38 9.26 -11.70
C ILE A 83 10.80 8.98 -13.08
N SER A 84 11.02 7.76 -13.57
CA SER A 84 10.31 7.27 -14.75
C SER A 84 8.84 7.03 -14.44
N LYS A 85 7.94 7.85 -14.99
CA LYS A 85 6.49 7.66 -14.87
C LYS A 85 6.06 6.27 -15.34
N ASN A 86 6.63 5.79 -16.45
CA ASN A 86 6.33 4.45 -16.99
C ASN A 86 6.73 3.35 -16.02
N GLN A 87 7.88 3.48 -15.34
CA GLN A 87 8.30 2.51 -14.33
C GLN A 87 7.32 2.49 -13.14
N ILE A 88 6.87 3.65 -12.67
CA ILE A 88 5.90 3.70 -11.56
C ILE A 88 4.54 3.11 -11.98
N LEU A 89 4.10 3.36 -13.21
CA LEU A 89 2.87 2.75 -13.73
C LEU A 89 3.01 1.22 -13.91
N ASP A 90 4.19 0.73 -14.27
CA ASP A 90 4.45 -0.72 -14.29
C ASP A 90 4.35 -1.32 -12.88
N LEU A 91 4.94 -0.67 -11.87
CA LEU A 91 4.78 -1.10 -10.47
C LEU A 91 3.32 -1.03 -10.01
N ALA A 92 2.57 -0.04 -10.48
CA ALA A 92 1.13 0.11 -10.22
C ALA A 92 0.28 -1.01 -10.83
N SER A 93 0.76 -1.69 -11.87
CA SER A 93 0.08 -2.86 -12.45
C SER A 93 0.09 -4.06 -11.51
N LEU A 94 0.86 -4.00 -10.42
CA LEU A 94 1.00 -5.04 -9.40
C LEU A 94 1.63 -6.35 -9.89
N ARG A 95 2.10 -6.42 -11.14
CA ARG A 95 2.76 -7.60 -11.73
C ARG A 95 3.92 -8.12 -10.88
N PHE A 96 4.65 -7.21 -10.22
CA PHE A 96 5.77 -7.54 -9.33
C PHE A 96 5.36 -8.45 -8.15
N ILE A 97 4.07 -8.46 -7.78
CA ILE A 97 3.54 -9.31 -6.69
C ILE A 97 3.49 -10.77 -7.13
N GLU A 98 3.24 -11.04 -8.40
CA GLU A 98 3.20 -12.40 -8.96
C GLU A 98 4.60 -13.03 -9.02
N SER A 99 5.62 -12.22 -9.28
CA SER A 99 7.03 -12.62 -9.29
C SER A 99 7.70 -12.58 -7.91
N PHE A 100 6.96 -12.28 -6.84
CA PHE A 100 7.48 -12.09 -5.48
C PHE A 100 8.62 -11.06 -5.38
N GLU A 101 8.62 -10.10 -6.31
CA GLU A 101 9.65 -9.08 -6.40
C GLU A 101 9.45 -8.01 -5.32
N ASN A 102 10.54 -7.50 -4.75
CA ASN A 102 10.52 -6.41 -3.78
C ASN A 102 10.67 -5.06 -4.49
N ILE A 103 10.25 -3.98 -3.81
CA ILE A 103 10.45 -2.62 -4.30
C ILE A 103 11.27 -1.85 -3.27
N MET A 104 12.36 -1.25 -3.72
CA MET A 104 13.23 -0.44 -2.87
C MET A 104 13.18 1.02 -3.32
N LEU A 105 12.54 1.88 -2.53
CA LEU A 105 12.47 3.32 -2.77
C LEU A 105 13.55 4.03 -1.95
N ILE A 106 14.55 4.60 -2.63
CA ILE A 106 15.73 5.22 -1.99
C ILE A 106 15.82 6.69 -2.38
N GLY A 107 16.05 7.59 -1.43
CA GLY A 107 16.16 9.02 -1.72
C GLY A 107 16.06 9.91 -0.48
N SER A 108 16.42 11.18 -0.61
CA SER A 108 16.40 12.16 0.49
C SER A 108 14.99 12.40 1.06
N SER A 109 14.89 13.09 2.20
CA SER A 109 13.58 13.37 2.81
C SER A 109 12.69 14.24 1.92
N GLY A 110 11.39 13.95 1.91
CA GLY A 110 10.39 14.77 1.20
C GLY A 110 10.31 14.58 -0.32
N VAL A 111 11.08 13.66 -0.91
CA VAL A 111 11.10 13.44 -2.37
C VAL A 111 9.95 12.58 -2.93
N GLY A 112 9.07 12.05 -2.07
CA GLY A 112 7.89 11.29 -2.49
C GLY A 112 7.92 9.77 -2.29
N LYS A 113 8.96 9.21 -1.64
CA LYS A 113 9.07 7.76 -1.38
C LYS A 113 7.83 7.16 -0.69
N THR A 114 7.45 7.72 0.46
CA THR A 114 6.28 7.25 1.22
C THR A 114 4.99 7.41 0.42
N HIS A 115 4.84 8.50 -0.35
CA HIS A 115 3.68 8.68 -1.25
C HIS A 115 3.59 7.52 -2.23
N LEU A 116 4.66 7.20 -2.96
CA LEU A 116 4.64 6.12 -3.95
C LEU A 116 4.38 4.76 -3.31
N ALA A 117 5.04 4.45 -2.18
CA ALA A 117 4.80 3.20 -1.45
C ALA A 117 3.33 3.08 -1.00
N THR A 118 2.77 4.15 -0.45
CA THR A 118 1.36 4.21 -0.06
C THR A 118 0.43 4.08 -1.27
N ALA A 119 0.73 4.75 -2.37
CA ALA A 119 -0.10 4.72 -3.58
C ALA A 119 -0.14 3.33 -4.23
N ILE A 120 1.00 2.66 -4.35
CA ILE A 120 1.09 1.27 -4.82
C ILE A 120 0.37 0.34 -3.84
N GLY A 121 0.53 0.55 -2.53
CA GLY A 121 -0.18 -0.21 -1.51
C GLY A 121 -1.69 -0.08 -1.59
N ILE A 122 -2.20 1.14 -1.81
CA ILE A 122 -3.63 1.40 -1.98
C ILE A 122 -4.17 0.69 -3.22
N GLU A 123 -3.43 0.74 -4.33
CA GLU A 123 -3.78 0.02 -5.55
C GLU A 123 -3.83 -1.51 -5.29
N ALA A 124 -2.85 -2.04 -4.56
CA ALA A 124 -2.85 -3.44 -4.14
C ALA A 124 -4.07 -3.81 -3.28
N SER A 125 -4.38 -3.01 -2.26
CA SER A 125 -5.55 -3.25 -1.39
C SER A 125 -6.88 -3.16 -2.14
N ALA A 126 -6.98 -2.24 -3.11
CA ALA A 126 -8.14 -2.10 -3.98
C ALA A 126 -8.34 -3.35 -4.86
N ASN A 127 -7.25 -3.96 -5.33
CA ASN A 127 -7.25 -5.22 -6.10
C ASN A 127 -7.22 -6.46 -5.18
N HIS A 128 -7.79 -6.36 -3.97
CA HIS A 128 -7.92 -7.46 -3.00
C HIS A 128 -6.61 -8.15 -2.58
N VAL A 129 -5.47 -7.48 -2.76
CA VAL A 129 -4.19 -7.97 -2.25
C VAL A 129 -4.10 -7.66 -0.75
N SER A 130 -3.90 -8.69 0.07
CA SER A 130 -3.67 -8.52 1.50
C SER A 130 -2.39 -7.73 1.73
N THR A 131 -2.56 -6.46 2.13
CA THR A 131 -1.49 -5.46 2.24
C THR A 131 -1.43 -4.92 3.66
N TYR A 132 -0.22 -4.61 4.13
CA TYR A 132 -0.05 -3.94 5.42
C TYR A 132 1.08 -2.92 5.35
N PHE A 133 0.81 -1.72 5.84
CA PHE A 133 1.77 -0.63 5.96
C PHE A 133 2.22 -0.47 7.41
N ILE A 134 3.52 -0.31 7.62
CA ILE A 134 4.09 -0.04 8.93
C ILE A 134 5.35 0.81 8.82
N HIS A 135 5.49 1.81 9.70
CA HIS A 135 6.76 2.50 9.88
C HIS A 135 7.78 1.57 10.56
N PHE A 136 9.03 1.60 10.12
CA PHE A 136 10.09 0.73 10.63
C PHE A 136 10.25 0.86 12.15
N GLN A 137 10.18 2.07 12.70
CA GLN A 137 10.24 2.29 14.16
C GLN A 137 9.09 1.58 14.90
N SER A 138 7.87 1.62 14.36
CA SER A 138 6.73 0.89 14.91
C SER A 138 6.89 -0.62 14.79
N LEU A 139 7.47 -1.10 13.68
CA LEU A 139 7.81 -2.51 13.51
C LEU A 139 8.81 -2.95 14.58
N ILE A 140 9.88 -2.19 14.81
CA ILE A 140 10.86 -2.46 15.86
C ILE A 140 10.21 -2.45 17.25
N ALA A 141 9.31 -1.50 17.55
CA ALA A 141 8.59 -1.49 18.83
C ALA A 141 7.75 -2.76 19.03
N LYS A 142 7.10 -3.25 17.98
CA LYS A 142 6.34 -4.52 18.03
C LYS A 142 7.27 -5.74 18.15
N ILE A 143 8.45 -5.72 17.52
CA ILE A 143 9.50 -6.73 17.72
C ILE A 143 9.95 -6.75 19.18
N LYS A 144 10.28 -5.58 19.76
CA LYS A 144 10.69 -5.45 21.16
C LYS A 144 9.68 -6.10 22.10
N LYS A 145 8.40 -5.79 21.90
CA LYS A 145 7.29 -6.41 22.65
C LYS A 145 7.23 -7.92 22.46
N ALA A 146 7.33 -8.41 21.23
CA ALA A 146 7.29 -9.85 20.93
C ALA A 146 8.47 -10.61 21.57
N VAL A 147 9.66 -10.01 21.61
CA VAL A 147 10.82 -10.58 22.30
C VAL A 147 10.57 -10.65 23.81
N ALA A 148 10.12 -9.56 24.42
CA ALA A 148 9.83 -9.51 25.86
C ALA A 148 8.74 -10.51 26.29
N GLU A 149 7.78 -10.80 25.41
CA GLU A 149 6.68 -11.73 25.67
C GLU A 149 6.97 -13.17 25.20
N ASN A 150 8.16 -13.48 24.67
CA ASN A 150 8.50 -14.77 24.04
C ASN A 150 7.52 -15.19 22.92
N LYS A 151 7.07 -14.23 22.09
CA LYS A 151 6.12 -14.41 20.99
C LYS A 151 6.71 -14.10 19.61
N VAL A 152 8.02 -14.29 19.45
CA VAL A 152 8.74 -13.98 18.20
C VAL A 152 8.14 -14.72 17.00
N ASP A 153 7.90 -16.04 17.12
CA ASP A 153 7.33 -16.84 16.02
C ASP A 153 5.94 -16.36 15.61
N HIS A 154 5.10 -16.01 16.58
CA HIS A 154 3.78 -15.46 16.32
C HIS A 154 3.87 -14.09 15.61
N PHE A 155 4.80 -13.24 16.05
CA PHE A 155 5.07 -11.96 15.40
C PHE A 155 5.49 -12.17 13.94
N VAL A 156 6.49 -13.01 13.67
CA VAL A 156 6.97 -13.27 12.31
C VAL A 156 5.84 -13.77 11.41
N LYS A 157 5.07 -14.77 11.87
CA LYS A 157 3.90 -15.29 11.12
C LYS A 157 2.85 -14.21 10.84
N SER A 158 2.61 -13.31 11.80
CA SER A 158 1.60 -12.25 11.68
C SER A 158 1.92 -11.23 10.60
N TYR A 159 3.20 -10.95 10.32
CA TYR A 159 3.63 -10.03 9.27
C TYR A 159 4.04 -10.73 7.97
N ALA A 160 4.49 -11.99 8.04
CA ALA A 160 4.85 -12.77 6.86
C ALA A 160 3.63 -13.15 5.99
N LYS A 161 2.42 -13.22 6.58
CA LYS A 161 1.20 -13.61 5.85
C LYS A 161 0.73 -12.61 4.79
N TYR A 162 1.06 -11.31 4.94
CA TYR A 162 0.62 -10.28 3.99
C TYR A 162 1.29 -10.50 2.63
N LYS A 163 0.48 -10.50 1.56
CA LYS A 163 0.97 -10.58 0.17
C LYS A 163 1.90 -9.41 -0.14
N LEU A 164 1.55 -8.21 0.33
CA LEU A 164 2.38 -7.02 0.26
C LEU A 164 2.62 -6.45 1.66
N LEU A 165 3.89 -6.33 2.06
CA LEU A 165 4.26 -5.64 3.31
C LEU A 165 5.05 -4.39 2.96
N ILE A 166 4.60 -3.24 3.44
CA ILE A 166 5.26 -1.95 3.22
C ILE A 166 5.91 -1.53 4.53
N ILE A 167 7.23 -1.37 4.50
CA ILE A 167 8.06 -0.96 5.63
C ILE A 167 8.66 0.41 5.30
N ASP A 168 8.09 1.44 5.90
CA ASP A 168 8.44 2.82 5.61
C ASP A 168 9.51 3.34 6.58
N GLU A 169 10.38 4.23 6.09
CA GLU A 169 11.41 4.95 6.87
C GLU A 169 12.45 4.05 7.55
N LEU A 170 12.90 3.00 6.86
CA LEU A 170 14.03 2.20 7.33
C LEU A 170 15.32 3.02 7.28
N GLY A 171 16.11 3.02 8.37
CA GLY A 171 17.41 3.69 8.41
C GLY A 171 17.48 4.97 9.23
N TYR A 172 16.39 5.36 9.89
CA TYR A 172 16.37 6.62 10.66
C TYR A 172 17.00 6.51 12.05
N LEU A 173 16.75 5.42 12.78
CA LEU A 173 17.27 5.19 14.14
C LEU A 173 18.07 3.89 14.22
N PRO A 174 19.16 3.85 15.02
CA PRO A 174 19.87 2.62 15.32
C PRO A 174 18.97 1.58 15.99
N VAL A 175 19.21 0.31 15.68
CA VAL A 175 18.47 -0.84 16.20
C VAL A 175 19.45 -1.81 16.84
N ASP A 176 19.14 -2.28 18.05
CA ASP A 176 19.95 -3.30 18.70
C ASP A 176 19.94 -4.61 17.92
N LYS A 177 21.08 -5.31 17.91
CA LYS A 177 21.31 -6.57 17.20
C LYS A 177 20.22 -7.62 17.45
N VAL A 178 19.73 -7.71 18.69
CA VAL A 178 18.63 -8.64 19.06
C VAL A 178 17.38 -8.38 18.21
N TYR A 179 16.95 -7.13 18.09
CA TYR A 179 15.74 -6.78 17.32
C TYR A 179 15.98 -6.83 15.81
N ALA A 180 17.19 -6.47 15.37
CA ALA A 180 17.61 -6.65 13.98
C ALA A 180 17.56 -8.12 13.56
N SER A 181 17.90 -9.06 14.47
CA SER A 181 17.84 -10.51 14.18
C SER A 181 16.40 -11.00 13.94
N VAL A 182 15.42 -10.46 14.67
CA VAL A 182 14.01 -10.78 14.45
C VAL A 182 13.50 -10.15 13.15
N PHE A 183 13.97 -8.93 12.84
CA PHE A 183 13.68 -8.31 11.54
C PHE A 183 14.24 -9.15 10.38
N PHE A 184 15.45 -9.69 10.51
CA PHE A 184 16.01 -10.65 9.56
C PHE A 184 15.13 -11.90 9.41
N GLN A 185 14.61 -12.48 10.51
CA GLN A 185 13.69 -13.62 10.44
C GLN A 185 12.43 -13.29 9.63
N LEU A 186 11.88 -12.08 9.80
CA LEU A 186 10.74 -11.61 9.02
C LEU A 186 11.10 -11.49 7.52
N VAL A 187 12.23 -10.87 7.20
CA VAL A 187 12.71 -10.74 5.80
C VAL A 187 12.94 -12.12 5.18
N ALA A 188 13.60 -13.03 5.90
CA ALA A 188 13.85 -14.40 5.44
C ALA A 188 12.56 -15.21 5.26
N ALA A 189 11.55 -15.00 6.10
CA ALA A 189 10.25 -15.67 5.96
C ALA A 189 9.47 -15.21 4.71
N ARG A 190 9.75 -14.00 4.22
CA ARG A 190 9.09 -13.39 3.06
C ARG A 190 9.86 -13.57 1.74
N TYR A 191 11.17 -13.75 1.83
CA TYR A 191 12.07 -13.95 0.69
C TYR A 191 11.55 -15.02 -0.27
N GLU A 192 11.49 -14.69 -1.57
CA GLU A 192 10.97 -15.52 -2.68
C GLU A 192 9.53 -16.07 -2.48
N LYS A 193 8.75 -15.46 -1.57
CA LYS A 193 7.39 -15.92 -1.24
C LYS A 193 6.35 -14.81 -1.26
N LYS A 194 6.74 -13.58 -0.88
CA LYS A 194 5.86 -12.42 -0.73
C LYS A 194 6.65 -11.13 -0.98
N SER A 195 6.04 -10.17 -1.67
CA SER A 195 6.66 -8.90 -2.02
C SER A 195 6.72 -7.93 -0.85
N THR A 196 7.82 -7.20 -0.74
CA THR A 196 8.02 -6.18 0.30
C THR A 196 8.41 -4.86 -0.35
N ILE A 197 7.76 -3.77 0.04
CA ILE A 197 8.19 -2.41 -0.32
C ILE A 197 8.93 -1.83 0.86
N ILE A 198 10.12 -1.30 0.62
CA ILE A 198 10.90 -0.58 1.62
C ILE A 198 11.15 0.84 1.13
N THR A 199 10.98 1.80 2.04
CA THR A 199 11.47 3.16 1.83
C THR A 199 12.64 3.45 2.76
N THR A 200 13.67 4.12 2.24
CA THR A 200 14.81 4.54 3.04
C THR A 200 15.40 5.84 2.53
N ASN A 201 15.92 6.65 3.45
CA ASN A 201 16.75 7.80 3.14
C ASN A 201 18.26 7.51 3.27
N GLN A 202 18.64 6.31 3.71
CA GLN A 202 20.03 5.91 3.87
C GLN A 202 20.49 5.08 2.67
N PRO A 203 21.74 5.26 2.21
CA PRO A 203 22.36 4.30 1.30
C PRO A 203 22.50 2.93 2.00
N LEU A 204 22.45 1.86 1.22
CA LEU A 204 22.54 0.48 1.71
C LEU A 204 23.85 0.22 2.47
N SER A 205 24.94 0.89 2.08
CA SER A 205 26.23 0.81 2.78
C SER A 205 26.19 1.22 4.25
N LYS A 206 25.22 2.05 4.65
CA LYS A 206 25.05 2.48 6.05
C LYS A 206 24.18 1.56 6.90
N TRP A 207 23.58 0.52 6.31
CA TRP A 207 22.68 -0.35 7.06
C TRP A 207 23.39 -1.17 8.13
N GLY A 208 24.69 -1.43 7.99
CA GLY A 208 25.49 -2.07 9.04
C GLY A 208 25.51 -1.25 10.34
N GLU A 209 25.63 0.07 10.23
CA GLU A 209 25.57 0.99 11.39
C GLU A 209 24.16 1.06 11.97
N VAL A 210 23.14 1.14 11.09
CA VAL A 210 21.73 1.24 11.51
C VAL A 210 21.28 -0.02 12.25
N LEU A 211 21.66 -1.21 11.77
CA LEU A 211 21.19 -2.50 12.30
C LEU A 211 22.12 -3.09 13.37
N GLY A 212 23.21 -2.39 13.71
CA GLY A 212 24.15 -2.75 14.78
C GLY A 212 25.05 -3.96 14.48
N ASP A 213 24.96 -4.55 13.29
CA ASP A 213 25.78 -5.68 12.85
C ASP A 213 25.89 -5.68 11.31
N PRO A 214 27.07 -5.38 10.74
CA PRO A 214 27.29 -5.39 9.29
C PRO A 214 27.00 -6.72 8.61
N VAL A 215 27.27 -7.86 9.27
CA VAL A 215 27.05 -9.19 8.70
C VAL A 215 25.56 -9.45 8.57
N LEU A 216 24.80 -9.13 9.62
CA LEU A 216 23.34 -9.25 9.61
C LEU A 216 22.69 -8.28 8.62
N ALA A 217 23.18 -7.05 8.56
CA ALA A 217 22.69 -6.05 7.60
C ALA A 217 22.87 -6.52 6.15
N ASN A 218 24.04 -7.05 5.81
CA ASN A 218 24.30 -7.61 4.48
C ASN A 218 23.36 -8.78 4.17
N ALA A 219 23.11 -9.67 5.13
CA ALA A 219 22.19 -10.79 4.94
C ALA A 219 20.73 -10.34 4.72
N ILE A 220 20.31 -9.23 5.34
CA ILE A 220 19.01 -8.59 5.12
C ILE A 220 18.96 -7.96 3.72
N ILE A 221 19.98 -7.16 3.38
CA ILE A 221 20.08 -6.46 2.10
C ILE A 221 20.04 -7.45 0.93
N ASP A 222 20.83 -8.52 1.01
CA ASP A 222 20.94 -9.55 -0.02
C ASP A 222 19.56 -10.13 -0.38
N ARG A 223 18.76 -10.52 0.62
CA ARG A 223 17.40 -11.05 0.43
C ARG A 223 16.41 -10.01 -0.09
N LEU A 224 16.54 -8.76 0.34
CA LEU A 224 15.66 -7.70 -0.12
C LEU A 224 15.94 -7.32 -1.57
N ILE A 225 17.21 -7.37 -1.99
CA ILE A 225 17.66 -6.84 -3.27
C ILE A 225 17.70 -7.89 -4.39
N HIS A 226 18.00 -9.14 -4.08
CA HIS A 226 18.20 -10.20 -5.08
C HIS A 226 17.10 -10.25 -6.15
N HIS A 227 15.84 -10.15 -5.73
CA HIS A 227 14.68 -9.97 -6.61
C HIS A 227 13.99 -8.66 -6.27
N SER A 228 14.49 -7.54 -6.81
CA SER A 228 13.89 -6.23 -6.55
C SER A 228 14.03 -5.24 -7.69
N THR A 229 13.04 -4.34 -7.76
CA THR A 229 13.14 -3.08 -8.49
C THR A 229 13.60 -1.99 -7.52
N ILE A 230 14.76 -1.40 -7.81
CA ILE A 230 15.28 -0.25 -7.05
C ILE A 230 14.91 1.04 -7.78
N VAL A 231 14.12 1.89 -7.11
CA VAL A 231 13.77 3.23 -7.58
C VAL A 231 14.53 4.26 -6.75
N LYS A 232 15.52 4.90 -7.37
CA LYS A 232 16.25 6.02 -6.78
C LYS A 232 15.54 7.31 -7.11
N ILE A 233 15.19 8.08 -6.07
CA ILE A 233 14.49 9.35 -6.21
C ILE A 233 15.42 10.48 -5.78
N THR A 234 15.74 11.36 -6.72
CA THR A 234 16.66 12.49 -6.52
C THR A 234 15.96 13.78 -6.92
N GLY A 235 15.84 14.71 -6.00
CA GLY A 235 15.28 16.02 -6.30
C GLY A 235 15.03 16.85 -5.05
N LYS A 236 14.37 18.00 -5.24
CA LYS A 236 13.98 18.89 -4.15
C LYS A 236 12.87 18.24 -3.31
N SER A 237 12.85 18.55 -2.02
CA SER A 237 11.77 18.11 -1.14
C SER A 237 10.45 18.76 -1.55
N TYR A 238 9.39 17.96 -1.71
CA TYR A 238 8.04 18.45 -1.98
C TYR A 238 7.46 19.21 -0.77
N ARG A 239 7.88 18.84 0.45
CA ARG A 239 7.37 19.44 1.71
C ARG A 239 7.73 20.91 1.88
N ILE A 240 8.70 21.41 1.10
CA ILE A 240 9.15 22.81 1.13
C ILE A 240 8.80 23.56 -0.16
N LYS A 241 8.09 22.93 -1.10
CA LYS A 241 7.72 23.52 -2.40
C LYS A 241 7.01 24.86 -2.22
N ASP A 242 5.98 24.89 -1.39
CA ASP A 242 5.17 26.10 -1.18
C ASP A 242 5.93 27.14 -0.35
N LYS A 243 6.72 26.71 0.65
CA LYS A 243 7.54 27.61 1.47
C LYS A 243 8.65 28.31 0.67
N LEU A 244 9.23 27.63 -0.32
CA LEU A 244 10.24 28.24 -1.18
C LEU A 244 9.64 29.31 -2.09
N ILE A 245 8.42 29.09 -2.58
CA ILE A 245 7.69 30.09 -3.39
C ILE A 245 7.40 31.34 -2.54
N ASP A 246 6.95 31.16 -1.30
CA ASP A 246 6.69 32.27 -0.37
C ASP A 246 7.98 33.05 -0.05
N ILE A 247 9.10 32.34 0.17
CA ILE A 247 10.40 32.97 0.44
C ILE A 247 10.92 33.72 -0.79
N GLU A 248 10.83 33.14 -1.99
CA GLU A 248 11.26 33.80 -3.24
C GLU A 248 10.42 35.04 -3.55
N GLN A 249 9.12 35.02 -3.25
CA GLN A 249 8.25 36.20 -3.36
C GLN A 249 8.59 37.28 -2.33
N GLN A 250 8.92 36.90 -1.09
CA GLN A 250 9.37 37.85 -0.08
C GLN A 250 10.70 38.48 -0.46
N VAL A 251 11.69 37.70 -0.92
CA VAL A 251 13.01 38.22 -1.35
C VAL A 251 12.88 39.20 -2.51
N LYS A 252 12.03 38.92 -3.51
CA LYS A 252 11.75 39.86 -4.61
C LYS A 252 11.09 41.17 -4.16
N ASN A 253 10.34 41.15 -3.05
CA ASN A 253 9.74 42.37 -2.48
C ASN A 253 10.74 43.18 -1.63
N PHE A 254 11.94 42.66 -1.33
CA PHE A 254 13.01 43.34 -0.61
C PHE A 254 14.18 43.77 -1.51
N GLU A 255 14.17 43.43 -2.79
CA GLU A 255 15.12 44.01 -3.75
C GLU A 255 14.76 45.47 -4.01
N PRO A 256 15.67 46.44 -3.78
CA PRO A 256 15.41 47.83 -4.13
C PRO A 256 15.21 47.92 -5.65
N ASN A 257 14.11 48.53 -6.09
CA ASN A 257 13.97 48.90 -7.50
C ASN A 257 15.18 49.77 -7.91
N PRO A 258 15.79 49.52 -9.08
CA PRO A 258 16.90 50.32 -9.58
C PRO A 258 16.50 51.78 -9.84
#